data_AF-A0A418AFU1-F1
#
_entry.id   AF-A0A418AFU1-F1
#
_cell.length_a   1.000
_cell.length_b   1.000
_cell.length_c   1.000
_cell.angle_alpha   90.00
_cell.angle_beta   90.00
_cell.angle_gamma   90.00
#
_symmetry.space_group_name_H-M   'P 1'
#
loop_
_entity.id
_entity.type
_entity.pdbx_description
1 polymer ?
#
loop_
_entity_poly.entity_id
_entity_poly.type
_entity_poly.pdbx_seq_one_letter_code
_entity_poly.pdbx_strand_id
1 'polypeptide(L)'
;VKGVEKAVAKSKYIEDALENNHTQVWGSWYDKPAHAWGFACCHSKVRKSYCTGEAGKAAASRENDEAQAHAAVVAPVREALPLATSGGQPALVSSSRSELYGDAKEAQVLDPIKLKEAEKKLKKQASLEGKRKYQSMQDDGVDAETMEVYRMNKSKREDPMAQFLSSDALLPHM
;
A
#
# COMPACT_ATOMS: atom_id res chain seq x y z
N VAL A 1 -39.43 44.92 -33.44
CA VAL A 1 -38.71 43.62 -33.39
C VAL A 1 -39.23 42.86 -32.18
N LYS A 2 -39.89 41.72 -32.41
CA LYS A 2 -40.60 40.92 -31.39
C LYS A 2 -39.56 40.03 -30.67
N GLY A 3 -39.46 40.18 -29.35
CA GLY A 3 -38.88 39.22 -28.40
C GLY A 3 -37.52 38.62 -28.74
N VAL A 4 -36.43 39.34 -28.45
CA VAL A 4 -35.14 38.67 -28.23
C VAL A 4 -35.23 38.01 -26.87
N GLU A 5 -35.07 36.68 -26.81
CA GLU A 5 -35.09 35.96 -25.54
C GLU A 5 -34.03 36.52 -24.58
N LYS A 6 -34.38 36.63 -23.30
CA LYS A 6 -33.48 37.19 -22.29
C LYS A 6 -32.27 36.27 -22.15
N ALA A 7 -31.06 36.83 -22.29
CA ALA A 7 -29.83 36.09 -22.08
C ALA A 7 -29.79 35.51 -20.66
N VAL A 8 -29.36 34.25 -20.54
CA VAL A 8 -29.22 33.56 -19.25
C VAL A 8 -28.23 34.34 -18.39
N ALA A 9 -28.66 34.67 -17.16
CA ALA A 9 -27.83 35.38 -16.20
C ALA A 9 -26.65 34.48 -15.78
N LYS A 10 -25.42 34.90 -16.09
CA LYS A 10 -24.20 34.20 -15.68
C LYS A 10 -23.88 34.51 -14.22
N SER A 11 -23.41 33.52 -13.48
CA SER A 11 -22.97 33.70 -12.09
C SER A 11 -21.63 34.45 -12.02
N LYS A 12 -21.21 34.86 -10.81
CA LYS A 12 -19.91 35.54 -10.58
C LYS A 12 -18.70 34.69 -10.99
N TYR A 13 -18.85 33.37 -11.02
CA TYR A 13 -17.79 32.42 -11.28
C TYR A 13 -17.80 31.97 -12.75
N ILE A 14 -16.62 31.64 -13.27
CA ILE A 14 -16.49 31.11 -14.63
C ILE A 14 -17.04 29.68 -14.60
N GLU A 15 -18.29 29.54 -15.01
CA GLU A 15 -18.94 28.26 -15.29
C GLU A 15 -18.51 27.72 -16.67
N ASP A 16 -18.63 26.41 -16.85
CA ASP A 16 -18.38 25.72 -18.13
C ASP A 16 -16.96 25.92 -18.72
N ALA A 17 -15.96 26.05 -17.86
CA ALA A 17 -14.55 26.08 -18.28
C ALA A 17 -14.09 24.71 -18.79
N LEU A 18 -13.97 24.59 -20.11
CA LEU A 18 -13.46 23.39 -20.78
C LEU A 18 -11.93 23.36 -20.73
N GLU A 19 -11.39 22.35 -20.07
CA GLU A 19 -9.94 22.12 -20.00
C GLU A 19 -9.48 21.29 -21.20
N ASN A 20 -8.26 21.54 -21.73
CA ASN A 20 -7.50 20.62 -22.61
C ASN A 20 -8.31 19.91 -23.73
N ASN A 21 -9.08 20.69 -24.51
CA ASN A 21 -9.89 20.24 -25.64
C ASN A 21 -11.01 19.24 -25.30
N HIS A 22 -11.43 19.18 -24.02
CA HIS A 22 -12.65 18.47 -23.65
C HIS A 22 -13.88 19.27 -24.07
N THR A 23 -14.97 18.59 -24.43
CA THR A 23 -16.25 19.22 -24.77
C THR A 23 -17.22 19.28 -23.58
N GLN A 24 -16.85 18.67 -22.46
CA GLN A 24 -17.62 18.60 -21.23
C GLN A 24 -16.71 18.90 -20.04
N VAL A 25 -17.26 19.53 -19.00
CA VAL A 25 -16.51 19.88 -17.78
C VAL A 25 -16.09 18.65 -16.99
N TRP A 26 -15.04 18.79 -16.19
CA TRP A 26 -14.64 17.75 -15.24
C TRP A 26 -15.76 17.46 -14.23
N GLY A 27 -16.06 16.18 -13.99
CA GLY A 27 -17.15 15.78 -13.09
C GLY A 27 -18.53 15.68 -13.78
N SER A 28 -18.58 15.86 -15.10
CA SER A 28 -19.78 15.60 -15.90
C SER A 28 -20.14 14.11 -16.01
N TRP A 29 -19.22 13.21 -15.62
CA TRP A 29 -19.45 11.75 -15.64
C TRP A 29 -18.89 11.08 -14.38
N TYR A 30 -19.58 10.03 -13.92
CA TYR A 30 -19.20 9.20 -12.77
C TYR A 30 -19.12 7.74 -13.17
N ASP A 31 -17.95 7.14 -12.94
CA ASP A 31 -17.67 5.73 -13.13
C ASP A 31 -18.12 4.96 -11.88
N LYS A 32 -19.19 4.15 -12.00
CA LYS A 32 -19.71 3.34 -10.90
C LYS A 32 -18.72 2.26 -10.43
N PRO A 33 -18.16 1.39 -11.30
CA PRO A 33 -17.23 0.35 -10.87
C PRO A 33 -15.92 0.91 -10.31
N ALA A 34 -15.36 1.98 -10.88
CA ALA A 34 -14.13 2.59 -10.36
C ALA A 34 -14.36 3.62 -9.25
N HIS A 35 -15.62 3.91 -8.91
CA HIS A 35 -16.03 4.95 -7.97
C HIS A 35 -15.34 6.32 -8.19
N ALA A 36 -15.13 6.70 -9.44
CA ALA A 36 -14.31 7.84 -9.81
C ALA A 36 -15.06 8.81 -10.72
N TRP A 37 -14.77 10.10 -10.58
CA TRP A 37 -15.29 11.15 -11.46
C TRP A 37 -14.38 11.35 -12.68
N GLY A 38 -14.99 11.70 -13.81
CA GLY A 38 -14.27 11.95 -15.05
C GLY A 38 -15.01 12.92 -15.98
N PHE A 39 -14.53 12.98 -17.22
CA PHE A 39 -15.15 13.79 -18.28
C PHE A 39 -16.18 12.97 -19.08
N ALA A 40 -17.38 13.50 -19.33
CA ALA A 40 -18.40 12.82 -20.14
C ALA A 40 -18.05 12.69 -21.64
N CYS A 41 -17.14 13.52 -22.15
CA CYS A 41 -16.73 13.47 -23.57
C CYS A 41 -15.90 12.22 -23.92
N CYS A 42 -15.01 11.77 -23.03
CA CYS A 42 -14.06 10.68 -23.28
C CYS A 42 -13.99 9.62 -22.17
N HIS A 43 -14.71 9.81 -21.06
CA HIS A 43 -14.67 8.97 -19.84
C HIS A 43 -13.27 8.88 -19.17
N SER A 44 -12.37 9.82 -19.48
CA SER A 44 -11.08 9.92 -18.79
C SER A 44 -11.30 10.31 -17.33
N LYS A 45 -10.66 9.53 -16.43
CA LYS A 45 -10.64 9.72 -14.97
C LYS A 45 -9.42 10.54 -14.50
N VAL A 46 -8.66 11.12 -15.42
CA VAL A 46 -7.44 11.91 -15.11
C VAL A 46 -7.69 13.38 -15.44
N ARG A 47 -7.69 14.24 -14.42
CA ARG A 47 -7.87 15.68 -14.61
C ARG A 47 -6.68 16.27 -15.37
N LYS A 48 -6.92 17.26 -16.23
CA LYS A 48 -5.91 17.87 -17.13
C LYS A 48 -5.31 16.91 -18.18
N SER A 49 -5.84 15.70 -18.36
CA SER A 49 -5.50 14.91 -19.56
C SER A 49 -6.05 15.56 -20.82
N TYR A 50 -5.44 15.30 -21.98
CA TYR A 50 -6.02 15.71 -23.26
C TYR A 50 -7.22 14.84 -23.62
N CYS A 51 -8.20 15.42 -24.30
CA CYS A 51 -9.35 14.68 -24.78
C CYS A 51 -8.93 13.61 -25.80
N THR A 52 -9.27 12.36 -25.50
CA THR A 52 -9.06 11.19 -26.38
C THR A 52 -10.29 10.86 -27.22
N GLY A 53 -11.36 11.67 -27.11
CA GLY A 53 -12.59 11.51 -27.87
C GLY A 53 -13.29 10.16 -27.65
N GLU A 54 -13.96 9.67 -28.70
CA GLU A 54 -14.68 8.38 -28.67
C GLU A 54 -13.74 7.18 -28.53
N ALA A 55 -12.51 7.27 -29.03
CA ALA A 55 -11.50 6.22 -28.88
C ALA A 55 -11.19 5.95 -27.40
N GLY A 56 -11.15 7.02 -26.57
CA GLY A 56 -10.99 6.90 -25.12
C GLY A 56 -12.13 6.16 -24.44
N LYS A 57 -13.37 6.40 -24.88
CA LYS A 57 -14.55 5.71 -24.34
C LYS A 57 -14.53 4.22 -24.65
N ALA A 58 -14.18 3.87 -25.89
CA ALA A 58 -14.08 2.47 -26.32
C ALA A 58 -12.95 1.73 -25.60
N ALA A 59 -11.83 2.40 -25.34
CA ALA A 59 -10.75 1.83 -24.52
C ALA A 59 -11.20 1.61 -23.07
N ALA A 60 -11.82 2.62 -22.44
CA ALA A 60 -12.29 2.52 -21.06
C ALA A 60 -13.40 1.46 -20.87
N SER A 61 -14.29 1.28 -21.86
CA SER A 61 -15.30 0.21 -21.81
C SER A 61 -14.65 -1.15 -21.91
N ARG A 62 -13.68 -1.34 -22.82
CA ARG A 62 -12.92 -2.59 -22.95
C ARG A 62 -12.14 -2.92 -21.69
N GLU A 63 -11.45 -1.94 -21.10
CA GLU A 63 -10.75 -2.14 -19.83
C GLU A 63 -11.71 -2.58 -18.72
N ASN A 64 -12.93 -2.03 -18.68
CA ASN A 64 -13.94 -2.43 -17.70
C ASN A 64 -14.54 -3.83 -18.00
N ASP A 65 -14.74 -4.18 -19.26
CA ASP A 65 -15.20 -5.50 -19.68
C ASP A 65 -14.14 -6.57 -19.38
N GLU A 66 -12.87 -6.28 -19.70
CA GLU A 66 -11.71 -7.08 -19.30
C GLU A 66 -11.58 -7.13 -17.78
N ALA A 67 -11.92 -6.02 -17.10
CA ALA A 67 -11.93 -5.97 -15.65
C ALA A 67 -12.94 -6.97 -15.07
N GLN A 68 -14.12 -6.97 -15.63
CA GLN A 68 -15.21 -7.83 -15.22
C GLN A 68 -14.98 -9.29 -15.62
N ALA A 69 -14.35 -9.54 -16.77
CA ALA A 69 -13.97 -10.87 -17.21
C ALA A 69 -12.91 -11.49 -16.28
N HIS A 70 -11.86 -10.75 -15.90
CA HIS A 70 -10.89 -11.29 -14.94
C HIS A 70 -11.53 -11.51 -13.57
N ALA A 71 -12.43 -10.62 -13.13
CA ALA A 71 -13.15 -10.78 -11.87
C ALA A 71 -14.07 -12.01 -11.92
N ALA A 72 -14.71 -12.29 -13.06
CA ALA A 72 -15.55 -13.47 -13.28
C ALA A 72 -14.75 -14.78 -13.38
N VAL A 73 -13.48 -14.75 -13.81
CA VAL A 73 -12.60 -15.94 -13.77
C VAL A 73 -12.07 -16.21 -12.35
N VAL A 74 -11.85 -15.17 -11.55
CA VAL A 74 -11.44 -15.30 -10.14
C VAL A 74 -12.62 -15.65 -9.22
N ALA A 75 -13.84 -15.27 -9.56
CA ALA A 75 -15.05 -15.55 -8.79
C ALA A 75 -15.38 -17.05 -8.57
N PRO A 76 -15.27 -17.97 -9.54
CA PRO A 76 -15.52 -19.40 -9.29
C PRO A 76 -14.39 -20.05 -8.49
N VAL A 77 -13.18 -19.47 -8.44
CA VAL A 77 -12.07 -19.99 -7.61
C VAL A 77 -12.34 -19.80 -6.11
N ARG A 78 -13.12 -18.78 -5.72
CA ARG A 78 -13.54 -18.60 -4.31
C ARG A 78 -14.76 -19.43 -3.92
N GLU A 79 -15.64 -19.78 -4.87
CA GLU A 79 -16.88 -20.52 -4.61
C GLU A 79 -16.72 -22.04 -4.79
N ALA A 80 -15.71 -22.50 -5.53
CA ALA A 80 -15.38 -23.91 -5.72
C ALA A 80 -14.20 -24.38 -4.84
N LEU A 81 -14.12 -23.92 -3.58
CA LEU A 81 -13.32 -24.59 -2.57
C LEU A 81 -14.15 -25.75 -1.99
N PRO A 82 -13.89 -27.01 -2.37
CA PRO A 82 -14.62 -28.14 -1.83
C PRO A 82 -14.26 -28.32 -0.35
N LEU A 83 -15.29 -28.50 0.48
CA LEU A 83 -15.16 -29.02 1.83
C LEU A 83 -14.59 -30.45 1.71
N ALA A 84 -13.27 -30.60 1.87
CA ALA A 84 -12.55 -31.84 1.62
C ALA A 84 -12.92 -32.93 2.63
N THR A 85 -13.76 -33.87 2.21
CA THR A 85 -13.86 -35.21 2.79
C THR A 85 -13.01 -36.18 1.95
N SER A 86 -12.08 -36.86 2.64
CA SER A 86 -11.36 -38.07 2.24
C SER A 86 -10.66 -38.14 0.87
N GLY A 87 -9.33 -38.14 0.90
CA GLY A 87 -8.52 -39.03 0.04
C GLY A 87 -7.58 -38.39 -1.00
N GLY A 88 -6.34 -38.11 -0.59
CA GLY A 88 -5.13 -38.36 -1.41
C GLY A 88 -4.69 -37.30 -2.43
N GLN A 89 -3.62 -36.56 -2.05
CA GLN A 89 -2.64 -35.75 -2.82
C GLN A 89 -2.80 -34.21 -2.77
N PRO A 90 -1.68 -33.45 -2.68
CA PRO A 90 -1.63 -32.20 -1.93
C PRO A 90 -1.80 -30.96 -2.83
N ALA A 91 -3.00 -30.39 -2.84
CA ALA A 91 -3.18 -28.99 -3.17
C ALA A 91 -2.83 -28.15 -1.93
N LEU A 92 -2.11 -27.04 -2.16
CA LEU A 92 -1.44 -26.15 -1.20
C LEU A 92 -2.41 -25.44 -0.24
N VAL A 93 -3.08 -26.20 0.61
CA VAL A 93 -3.84 -25.66 1.73
C VAL A 93 -2.86 -25.43 2.85
N SER A 94 -2.38 -24.19 2.98
CA SER A 94 -1.84 -23.65 4.23
C SER A 94 -2.90 -23.89 5.30
N SER A 95 -2.73 -24.98 6.04
CA SER A 95 -3.76 -25.54 6.90
C SER A 95 -3.46 -25.24 8.36
N SER A 96 -3.07 -24.00 8.65
CA SER A 96 -3.11 -23.49 10.00
C SER A 96 -3.26 -21.98 10.02
N ARG A 97 -4.20 -21.48 10.83
CA ARG A 97 -4.38 -20.06 11.18
C ARG A 97 -3.08 -19.40 11.65
N SER A 98 -2.12 -20.19 12.13
CA SER A 98 -0.76 -19.76 12.47
C SER A 98 0.07 -19.28 11.28
N GLU A 99 -0.14 -19.81 10.07
CA GLU A 99 0.59 -19.37 8.87
C GLU A 99 0.01 -18.06 8.31
N LEU A 100 -1.31 -17.86 8.42
CA LEU A 100 -1.98 -16.66 7.91
C LEU A 100 -1.78 -15.44 8.82
N TYR A 101 -1.61 -15.65 10.14
CA TYR A 101 -1.42 -14.59 11.13
C TYR A 101 -0.05 -14.61 11.84
N GLY A 102 0.91 -15.39 11.34
CA GLY A 102 2.28 -15.39 11.87
C GLY A 102 2.35 -15.74 13.36
N ASP A 103 1.63 -16.79 13.79
CA ASP A 103 1.90 -17.38 15.09
C ASP A 103 3.26 -18.09 14.97
N ALA A 104 4.27 -17.55 15.66
CA ALA A 104 5.68 -17.85 15.56
C ALA A 104 6.00 -19.29 16.01
N LYS A 105 5.56 -20.29 15.24
CA LYS A 105 5.87 -21.70 15.50
C LYS A 105 7.29 -22.08 15.12
N GLU A 106 7.97 -21.23 14.36
CA GLU A 106 9.41 -21.28 14.17
C GLU A 106 10.00 -19.98 14.68
N ALA A 107 10.06 -19.84 16.01
CA ALA A 107 11.09 -18.98 16.59
C ALA A 107 12.42 -19.51 16.05
N GLN A 108 13.02 -18.77 15.11
CA GLN A 108 14.39 -19.05 14.70
C GLN A 108 15.20 -19.24 15.98
N VAL A 109 15.85 -20.39 16.11
CA VAL A 109 16.69 -20.65 17.28
C VAL A 109 17.90 -19.75 17.12
N LEU A 110 17.79 -18.54 17.68
CA LEU A 110 18.79 -17.50 17.54
C LEU A 110 19.92 -17.81 18.51
N ASP A 111 21.13 -17.96 17.97
CA ASP A 111 22.29 -18.24 18.80
C ASP A 111 22.63 -16.98 19.64
N PRO A 112 22.64 -17.07 20.98
CA PRO A 112 22.88 -15.91 21.86
C PRO A 112 24.28 -15.30 21.68
N ILE A 113 25.21 -16.05 21.10
CA ILE A 113 26.57 -15.59 20.79
C ILE A 113 26.54 -14.65 19.57
N LYS A 114 25.80 -15.01 18.50
CA LYS A 114 25.70 -14.23 17.27
C LYS A 114 24.91 -12.95 17.48
N LEU A 115 23.87 -12.98 18.32
CA LEU A 115 23.12 -11.78 18.72
C LEU A 115 24.01 -10.75 19.41
N LYS A 116 24.83 -11.17 20.38
CA LYS A 116 25.78 -10.27 21.06
C LYS A 116 26.86 -9.72 20.12
N GLU A 117 27.27 -10.51 19.13
CA GLU A 117 28.21 -10.04 18.11
C GLU A 117 27.57 -8.99 17.19
N ALA A 118 26.33 -9.22 16.75
CA ALA A 118 25.55 -8.28 15.94
C ALA A 118 25.30 -6.96 16.68
N GLU A 119 24.95 -6.99 17.97
CA GLU A 119 24.81 -5.79 18.81
C GLU A 119 26.12 -4.98 18.91
N LYS A 120 27.26 -5.65 19.10
CA LYS A 120 28.58 -5.01 19.14
C LYS A 120 28.95 -4.39 17.79
N LYS A 121 28.64 -5.07 16.69
CA LYS A 121 28.85 -4.55 15.31
C LYS A 121 28.02 -3.29 15.08
N LEU A 122 26.74 -3.29 15.43
CA LEU A 122 25.85 -2.12 15.30
C LEU A 122 26.34 -0.94 16.16
N LYS A 123 26.74 -1.18 17.41
CA LYS A 123 27.28 -0.13 18.29
C LYS A 123 28.59 0.46 17.78
N LYS A 124 29.45 -0.39 17.20
CA LYS A 124 30.69 0.03 16.54
C LYS A 124 30.39 0.87 15.31
N GLN A 125 29.47 0.45 14.44
CA GLN A 125 29.03 1.21 13.26
C GLN A 125 28.45 2.58 13.66
N ALA A 126 27.56 2.65 14.65
CA ALA A 126 27.01 3.91 15.16
C ALA A 126 28.10 4.86 15.72
N SER A 127 29.11 4.32 16.40
CA SER A 127 30.26 5.13 16.87
C SER A 127 31.18 5.63 15.76
N LEU A 128 31.15 4.97 14.60
CA LEU A 128 31.96 5.29 13.42
C LEU A 128 31.23 6.22 12.44
N GLU A 129 29.89 6.29 12.49
CA GLU A 129 29.05 7.13 11.64
C GLU A 129 29.43 8.63 11.70
N GLY A 130 29.92 9.10 12.85
CA GLY A 130 30.44 10.48 13.01
C GLY A 130 31.91 10.69 12.63
N LYS A 131 32.69 9.61 12.42
CA LYS A 131 34.12 9.67 12.10
C LYS A 131 34.30 9.11 10.69
N ARG A 132 34.23 10.00 9.69
CA ARG A 132 34.35 9.69 8.25
C ARG A 132 35.54 8.77 7.95
N LYS A 133 35.31 7.47 8.01
CA LYS A 133 36.14 6.44 7.39
C LYS A 133 35.28 5.79 6.33
N TYR A 134 35.74 5.86 5.09
CA TYR A 134 35.05 5.35 3.91
C TYR A 134 34.86 3.83 4.05
N GLN A 135 33.65 3.42 4.41
CA GLN A 135 33.20 2.03 4.60
C GLN A 135 31.85 1.84 3.87
N SER A 136 31.68 2.49 2.72
CA SER A 136 30.41 2.49 1.97
C SER A 136 30.29 1.35 0.96
N MET A 137 31.21 0.38 0.98
CA MET A 137 31.25 -0.73 0.02
C MET A 137 31.45 -2.11 0.66
N GLN A 138 31.23 -2.24 1.97
CA GLN A 138 31.19 -3.56 2.59
C GLN A 138 29.78 -4.12 2.49
N ASP A 139 29.63 -5.17 1.69
CA ASP A 139 28.42 -5.99 1.62
C ASP A 139 28.37 -6.90 2.86
N ASP A 140 27.99 -6.31 3.98
CA ASP A 140 27.68 -7.05 5.20
C ASP A 140 26.26 -7.61 5.04
N GLY A 141 26.16 -8.83 4.53
CA GLY A 141 24.88 -9.50 4.27
C GLY A 141 23.92 -9.43 5.47
N VAL A 142 22.62 -9.40 5.17
CA VAL A 142 21.55 -9.26 6.16
C VAL A 142 21.20 -10.64 6.76
N ASP A 143 21.79 -10.95 7.91
CA ASP A 143 21.52 -12.20 8.65
C ASP A 143 20.27 -12.07 9.56
N ALA A 144 19.64 -13.18 9.90
CA ALA A 144 18.41 -13.21 10.70
C ALA A 144 18.56 -12.52 12.07
N GLU A 145 19.68 -12.75 12.73
CA GLU A 145 20.07 -12.16 14.01
C GLU A 145 20.32 -10.65 13.89
N THR A 146 20.89 -10.19 12.77
CA THR A 146 21.10 -8.76 12.53
C THR A 146 19.78 -8.02 12.34
N MET A 147 18.82 -8.66 11.67
CA MET A 147 17.47 -8.13 11.49
C MET A 147 16.68 -8.10 12.79
N GLU A 148 16.85 -9.09 13.66
CA GLU A 148 16.22 -9.10 14.96
C GLU A 148 16.79 -8.00 15.87
N VAL A 149 18.11 -7.84 15.94
CA VAL A 149 18.74 -6.75 16.71
C VAL A 149 18.29 -5.38 16.19
N TYR A 150 18.14 -5.22 14.87
CA TYR A 150 17.61 -3.99 14.28
C TYR A 150 16.15 -3.75 14.68
N ARG A 151 15.29 -4.77 14.60
CA ARG A 151 13.88 -4.69 15.04
C ARG A 151 13.78 -4.33 16.53
N MET A 152 14.60 -4.96 17.37
CA MET A 152 14.65 -4.72 18.82
C MET A 152 15.13 -3.31 19.17
N ASN A 153 16.10 -2.74 18.45
CA ASN A 153 16.54 -1.36 18.69
C ASN A 153 15.58 -0.32 18.13
N LYS A 154 14.90 -0.63 17.02
CA LYS A 154 13.89 0.27 16.45
C LYS A 154 12.66 0.40 17.35
N SER A 155 12.15 -0.72 17.86
CA SER A 155 11.00 -0.70 18.78
C SER A 155 11.31 0.06 20.07
N LYS A 156 12.50 -0.13 20.65
CA LYS A 156 12.96 0.61 21.86
C LYS A 156 13.01 2.13 21.65
N ARG A 157 13.31 2.60 20.44
CA ARG A 157 13.35 4.03 20.11
C ARG A 157 11.96 4.65 20.00
N GLU A 158 11.01 3.87 19.49
CA GLU A 158 9.66 4.34 19.13
C GLU A 158 8.61 4.08 20.24
N ASP A 159 8.99 3.34 21.30
CA ASP A 159 8.12 3.03 22.43
C ASP A 159 8.10 4.15 23.49
N PRO A 160 6.94 4.79 23.77
CA PRO A 160 6.80 5.82 24.80
C PRO A 160 7.03 5.30 26.23
N MET A 161 6.97 3.99 26.48
CA MET A 161 7.29 3.39 27.78
C MET A 161 8.78 3.15 28.00
N ALA A 162 9.63 3.29 26.97
CA ALA A 162 11.06 3.01 27.07
C ALA A 162 11.76 3.85 28.14
N GLN A 163 11.32 5.09 28.36
CA GLN A 163 11.85 5.99 29.40
C GLN A 163 11.50 5.51 30.81
N PHE A 164 10.32 4.92 31.00
CA PHE A 164 9.81 4.47 32.29
C PHE A 164 10.42 3.12 32.72
N LEU A 165 10.62 2.21 31.76
CA LEU A 165 11.22 0.89 32.02
C LEU A 165 12.75 0.98 32.27
N SER A 166 13.39 2.05 31.81
CA SER A 166 14.83 2.27 32.02
C SER A 166 15.15 2.82 33.43
N SER A 167 14.15 3.38 34.11
CA SER A 167 14.27 3.92 35.47
C SER A 167 13.71 2.92 36.49
N ASP A 168 14.36 1.77 36.67
CA ASP A 168 14.08 0.87 37.79
C ASP A 168 14.68 1.45 39.08
N ALA A 169 14.11 2.56 39.54
CA ALA A 169 14.35 3.08 40.87
C ALA A 169 13.38 2.35 41.80
N LEU A 170 13.83 1.25 42.39
CA LEU A 170 13.14 0.61 43.53
C LEU A 170 12.83 1.70 44.57
N LEU A 171 11.55 2.05 44.70
CA LEU A 171 11.10 2.92 45.77
C LEU A 171 11.58 2.30 47.09
N PRO A 172 12.30 3.04 47.94
CA PRO A 172 12.71 2.49 49.22
C PRO A 172 11.46 2.09 50.01
N HIS A 173 11.45 0.84 50.47
CA HIS A 173 10.39 0.28 51.30
C HIS A 173 10.20 1.18 52.53
N MET A 174 9.02 1.79 52.66
CA MET A 174 8.57 2.48 53.87
C MET A 174 8.24 1.48 54.98
#